data_AF-A0A7X7PLX9-F1
#
_entry.id   AF-A0A7X7PLX9-F1
#
_cell.length_a   1.000
_cell.length_b   1.000
_cell.length_c   1.000
_cell.angle_alpha   90.00
_cell.angle_beta   90.00
_cell.angle_gamma   90.00
#
_symmetry.space_group_name_H-M   'P 1'
#
loop_
_entity.id
_entity.type
_entity.pdbx_description
1 polymer ?
#
loop_
_entity_poly.entity_id
_entity_poly.type
_entity_poly.pdbx_seq_one_letter_code
_entity_poly.pdbx_strand_id
1 'polypeptide(L)'
;MAPVCLEARRTMVAQGKMPPSVHDFALEELRRANSEACTLLRHAPGWQKSTHVFMPGCQLAASRPDSVAILYARLREHLGPEVGLMLRCCGAPAEWAGREDLLEASLVTLREGVQEMGNPTVVVACPTCADILERRAPDVTSVSLYEVLAAGAGASPAVPATSRATLAVHDPCTARHHARTRAAVRDLLAGAGWPVEELPLSGERTECCGFGGLMLYADRELADEVVARRAACSSQPFVTYCAMCRDRYAAAGKPAIHVIDVLLDGAAALESAAVPGPGLVERHEARVRLKEELLRDIWGERVGPEHHTEIVVEMDEELRRALEEQLVRLDDVRAVIAHAERSRAFFVDSASGRRLASYRPRAVTYWVQYSPAETGYVLHGVYTHRMEVEGVEGGE
;
A
#
# COMPACT_ATOMS: atom_id res chain seq x y z
N MET A 1 19.69 6.25 -21.30
CA MET A 1 19.64 7.33 -20.30
C MET A 1 19.53 6.84 -18.86
N ALA A 2 18.56 6.00 -18.48
CA ALA A 2 18.39 5.60 -17.08
C ALA A 2 19.66 5.04 -16.37
N PRO A 3 20.46 4.13 -16.98
CA PRO A 3 21.70 3.65 -16.35
C PRO A 3 22.74 4.77 -16.15
N VAL A 4 22.83 5.71 -17.10
CA VAL A 4 23.76 6.84 -17.03
C VAL A 4 23.37 7.79 -15.89
N CYS A 5 22.07 8.10 -15.75
CA CYS A 5 21.59 8.94 -14.65
C CYS A 5 21.80 8.29 -13.28
N LEU A 6 21.59 6.97 -13.18
CA LEU A 6 21.84 6.22 -11.94
C LEU A 6 23.32 6.24 -11.57
N GLU A 7 24.22 6.03 -12.53
CA GLU A 7 25.66 6.02 -12.29
C GLU A 7 26.19 7.40 -11.87
N ALA A 8 25.70 8.47 -12.51
CA ALA A 8 26.00 9.83 -12.09
C ALA A 8 25.54 10.09 -10.64
N ARG A 9 24.34 9.62 -10.29
CA ARG A 9 23.79 9.76 -8.93
C ARG A 9 24.64 9.02 -7.90
N ARG A 10 25.04 7.77 -8.17
CA ARG A 10 25.94 6.98 -7.31
C ARG A 10 27.28 7.69 -7.10
N THR A 11 27.86 8.22 -8.17
CA THR A 11 29.11 8.98 -8.11
C THR A 11 28.98 10.20 -7.20
N MET A 12 27.88 10.95 -7.32
CA MET A 12 27.62 12.12 -6.47
C MET A 12 27.42 11.74 -4.99
N VAL A 13 26.71 10.64 -4.71
CA VAL A 13 26.53 10.10 -3.36
C VAL A 13 27.88 9.71 -2.76
N ALA A 14 28.68 8.94 -3.49
CA ALA A 14 30.00 8.48 -3.04
C ALA A 14 30.97 9.64 -2.78
N GLN A 15 30.85 10.74 -3.52
CA GLN A 15 31.64 11.95 -3.31
C GLN A 15 31.09 12.90 -2.23
N GLY A 16 29.95 12.57 -1.59
CA GLY A 16 29.30 13.46 -0.61
C GLY A 16 28.73 14.74 -1.22
N LYS A 17 28.46 14.75 -2.53
CA LYS A 17 27.95 15.91 -3.29
C LYS A 17 26.46 15.84 -3.61
N MET A 18 25.82 14.70 -3.34
CA MET A 18 24.38 14.55 -3.53
C MET A 18 23.61 15.34 -2.46
N PRO A 19 22.73 16.29 -2.82
CA PRO A 19 21.89 16.98 -1.86
C PRO A 19 20.95 15.98 -1.14
N PRO A 20 20.91 15.95 0.21
CA PRO A 20 20.05 15.01 0.95
C PRO A 20 18.55 15.23 0.66
N SER A 21 18.13 16.51 0.58
CA SER A 21 16.72 16.92 0.48
C SER A 21 15.96 16.33 -0.71
N VAL A 22 16.65 15.99 -1.79
CA VAL A 22 16.04 15.48 -3.04
C VAL A 22 15.57 14.04 -2.88
N HIS A 23 16.23 13.25 -2.03
CA HIS A 23 15.95 11.82 -1.89
C HIS A 23 15.42 11.44 -0.49
N ASP A 24 15.57 12.30 0.51
CA ASP A 24 15.27 12.00 1.90
C ASP A 24 13.84 11.51 2.12
N PHE A 25 12.84 12.08 1.44
CA PHE A 25 11.44 11.61 1.55
C PHE A 25 11.27 10.15 1.13
N ALA A 26 11.89 9.74 0.01
CA ALA A 26 11.78 8.38 -0.48
C ALA A 26 12.59 7.39 0.37
N LEU A 27 13.73 7.83 0.90
CA LEU A 27 14.53 7.06 1.84
C LEU A 27 13.83 6.91 3.19
N GLU A 28 13.08 7.92 3.63
CA GLU A 28 12.27 7.85 4.84
C GLU A 28 11.09 6.90 4.67
N GLU A 29 10.41 6.91 3.53
CA GLU A 29 9.40 5.89 3.22
C GLU A 29 9.99 4.48 3.17
N LEU A 30 11.21 4.31 2.66
CA LEU A 30 11.93 3.05 2.73
C LEU A 30 12.18 2.61 4.19
N ARG A 31 12.68 3.50 5.05
CA ARG A 31 12.90 3.21 6.47
C ARG A 31 11.61 2.83 7.18
N ARG A 32 10.54 3.59 6.98
CA ARG A 32 9.22 3.33 7.57
C ARG A 32 8.61 2.02 7.08
N ALA A 33 8.73 1.70 5.79
CA ALA A 33 8.25 0.44 5.25
C ALA A 33 9.04 -0.78 5.75
N ASN A 34 10.25 -0.57 6.25
CA ASN A 34 11.11 -1.58 6.87
C ASN A 34 11.19 -1.45 8.40
N SER A 35 10.33 -0.64 9.04
CA SER A 35 10.28 -0.57 10.50
C SER A 35 9.57 -1.79 11.07
N GLU A 36 9.84 -2.10 12.35
CA GLU A 36 9.17 -3.19 13.06
C GLU A 36 7.65 -3.10 12.95
N ALA A 37 7.08 -1.89 12.98
CA ALA A 37 5.64 -1.69 12.87
C ALA A 37 5.05 -2.10 11.49
N CYS A 38 5.84 -2.08 10.42
CA CYS A 38 5.37 -2.42 9.06
C CYS A 38 5.84 -3.79 8.56
N THR A 39 6.91 -4.35 9.14
CA THR A 39 7.46 -5.62 8.67
C THR A 39 6.81 -6.83 9.33
N LEU A 40 6.62 -7.88 8.53
CA LEU A 40 6.10 -9.17 8.98
C LEU A 40 6.82 -10.29 8.21
N LEU A 41 7.27 -11.32 8.93
CA LEU A 41 7.77 -12.56 8.35
C LEU A 41 7.17 -13.72 9.16
N ARG A 42 6.36 -14.55 8.51
CA ARG A 42 5.68 -15.66 9.16
C ARG A 42 5.47 -16.83 8.20
N HIS A 43 5.74 -18.04 8.68
CA HIS A 43 5.13 -19.26 8.13
C HIS A 43 3.62 -19.25 8.34
N ALA A 44 2.89 -19.99 7.52
CA ALA A 44 1.48 -20.24 7.78
C ALA A 44 1.28 -20.90 9.16
N PRO A 45 0.13 -20.67 9.83
CA PRO A 45 -0.15 -21.28 11.14
C PRO A 45 0.01 -22.80 11.13
N GLY A 46 0.79 -23.34 12.07
CA GLY A 46 1.07 -24.78 12.18
C GLY A 46 2.21 -25.29 11.29
N TRP A 47 2.84 -24.43 10.49
CA TRP A 47 3.95 -24.79 9.60
C TRP A 47 5.29 -24.23 10.09
N GLN A 48 6.36 -24.97 9.80
CA GLN A 48 7.75 -24.59 10.12
C GLN A 48 8.62 -24.44 8.86
N LYS A 49 7.99 -24.58 7.68
CA LYS A 49 8.60 -24.40 6.38
C LYS A 49 7.53 -23.92 5.41
N SER A 50 7.93 -23.08 4.47
CA SER A 50 7.05 -22.64 3.39
C SER A 50 7.59 -23.10 2.03
N THR A 51 6.71 -23.51 1.12
CA THR A 51 7.06 -23.78 -0.28
C THR A 51 7.12 -22.49 -1.09
N HIS A 52 6.22 -21.56 -0.74
CA HIS A 52 6.12 -20.22 -1.31
C HIS A 52 5.97 -19.19 -0.20
N VAL A 53 6.40 -17.96 -0.45
CA VAL A 53 6.14 -16.81 0.44
C VAL A 53 5.56 -15.67 -0.37
N PHE A 54 4.42 -15.14 0.07
CA PHE A 54 3.79 -14.01 -0.60
C PHE A 54 4.44 -12.70 -0.15
N MET A 55 4.97 -11.93 -1.11
CA MET A 55 5.51 -10.59 -0.91
C MET A 55 4.72 -9.58 -1.76
N PRO A 56 3.67 -8.95 -1.21
CA PRO A 56 2.82 -8.00 -1.95
C PRO A 56 3.58 -6.72 -2.35
N GLY A 57 4.64 -6.38 -1.61
CA GLY A 57 5.39 -5.14 -1.75
C GLY A 57 4.77 -4.00 -0.93
N CYS A 58 5.64 -3.10 -0.44
CA CYS A 58 5.28 -2.07 0.52
C CYS A 58 4.21 -1.07 0.04
N GLN A 59 4.15 -0.77 -1.26
CA GLN A 59 3.19 0.22 -1.79
C GLN A 59 1.83 -0.40 -2.06
N LEU A 60 1.75 -1.68 -2.44
CA LEU A 60 0.46 -2.36 -2.56
C LEU A 60 -0.17 -2.56 -1.18
N ALA A 61 0.64 -2.98 -0.20
CA ALA A 61 0.24 -3.08 1.21
C ALA A 61 -0.27 -1.75 1.79
N ALA A 62 0.22 -0.62 1.28
CA ALA A 62 -0.19 0.70 1.72
C ALA A 62 -1.44 1.22 0.99
N SER A 63 -1.53 1.01 -0.33
CA SER A 63 -2.64 1.52 -1.14
C SER A 63 -3.89 0.62 -1.08
N ARG A 64 -3.72 -0.68 -0.82
CA ARG A 64 -4.78 -1.71 -0.89
C ARG A 64 -4.56 -2.81 0.16
N PRO A 65 -4.57 -2.48 1.46
CA PRO A 65 -4.33 -3.47 2.52
C PRO A 65 -5.33 -4.63 2.46
N ASP A 66 -6.62 -4.36 2.28
CA ASP A 66 -7.67 -5.38 2.26
C ASP A 66 -7.46 -6.40 1.12
N SER A 67 -7.07 -5.91 -0.06
CA SER A 67 -6.76 -6.77 -1.20
C SER A 67 -5.58 -7.71 -0.92
N VAL A 68 -4.59 -7.29 -0.11
CA VAL A 68 -3.45 -8.15 0.26
C VAL A 68 -3.92 -9.35 1.08
N ALA A 69 -4.81 -9.15 2.04
CA ALA A 69 -5.35 -10.24 2.87
C ALA A 69 -6.12 -11.26 2.01
N ILE A 70 -6.97 -10.77 1.10
CA ILE A 70 -7.74 -11.62 0.17
C ILE A 70 -6.82 -12.40 -0.77
N LEU A 71 -5.79 -11.74 -1.32
CA LEU A 71 -4.82 -12.40 -2.21
C LEU A 71 -4.02 -13.47 -1.49
N TYR A 72 -3.63 -13.23 -0.23
CA TYR A 72 -2.93 -14.23 0.56
C TYR A 72 -3.80 -15.48 0.79
N ALA A 73 -5.09 -15.31 1.09
CA ALA A 73 -6.03 -16.42 1.20
C ALA A 73 -6.13 -17.21 -0.12
N ARG A 74 -6.32 -16.54 -1.26
CA ARG A 74 -6.37 -17.18 -2.59
C ARG A 74 -5.09 -17.95 -2.93
N LEU A 75 -3.92 -17.40 -2.58
CA LEU A 75 -2.65 -18.09 -2.78
C LEU A 75 -2.54 -19.35 -1.94
N ARG A 76 -3.01 -19.33 -0.68
CA ARG A 76 -3.02 -20.52 0.18
C ARG A 76 -3.97 -21.60 -0.33
N GLU A 77 -5.11 -21.20 -0.90
CA GLU A 77 -6.04 -22.15 -1.52
C GLU A 77 -5.45 -22.81 -2.78
N HIS A 78 -4.70 -22.06 -3.59
CA HIS A 78 -4.19 -22.55 -4.87
C HIS A 78 -2.81 -23.22 -4.80
N LEU A 79 -1.85 -22.61 -4.10
CA LEU A 79 -0.47 -23.10 -4.01
C LEU A 79 -0.24 -24.05 -2.83
N GLY A 80 -1.10 -24.00 -1.81
CA GLY A 80 -1.02 -24.83 -0.62
C GLY A 80 -1.17 -24.03 0.69
N PRO A 81 -1.75 -24.63 1.74
CA PRO A 81 -2.02 -23.94 3.00
C PRO A 81 -0.75 -23.45 3.73
N GLU A 82 0.43 -23.94 3.35
CA GLU A 82 1.75 -23.64 3.93
C GLU A 82 2.43 -22.36 3.38
N VAL A 83 1.82 -21.70 2.38
CA VAL A 83 2.31 -20.44 1.83
C VAL A 83 2.49 -19.43 2.97
N GLY A 84 3.71 -18.94 3.14
CA GLY A 84 4.05 -17.93 4.15
C GLY A 84 3.77 -16.51 3.67
N LEU A 85 3.99 -15.53 4.55
CA LEU A 85 3.80 -14.12 4.25
C LEU A 85 5.02 -13.29 4.64
N MET A 86 5.40 -12.36 3.76
CA MET A 86 6.49 -11.42 3.97
C MET A 86 6.05 -9.99 3.61
N LEU A 87 5.91 -9.11 4.61
CA LEU A 87 5.73 -7.68 4.44
C LEU A 87 7.05 -6.97 4.66
N ARG A 88 7.60 -6.36 3.61
CA ARG A 88 8.78 -5.48 3.64
C ARG A 88 8.94 -4.70 2.35
N CYS A 89 9.86 -3.74 2.32
CA CYS A 89 10.30 -3.07 1.09
C CYS A 89 11.44 -3.84 0.42
N CYS A 90 11.46 -3.86 -0.91
CA CYS A 90 12.55 -4.48 -1.70
C CYS A 90 13.82 -3.62 -1.78
N GLY A 91 13.79 -2.36 -1.31
CA GLY A 91 14.93 -1.45 -1.38
C GLY A 91 14.97 -0.55 -2.63
N ALA A 92 13.97 -0.62 -3.52
CA ALA A 92 13.94 0.19 -4.75
C ALA A 92 14.18 1.70 -4.54
N PRO A 93 13.65 2.37 -3.50
CA PRO A 93 13.96 3.78 -3.26
C PRO A 93 15.45 4.05 -3.00
N ALA A 94 16.17 3.13 -2.35
CA ALA A 94 17.61 3.24 -2.15
C ALA A 94 18.38 3.09 -3.48
N GLU A 95 17.99 2.14 -4.33
CA GLU A 95 18.56 2.03 -5.68
C GLU A 95 18.34 3.33 -6.46
N TRP A 96 17.11 3.84 -6.46
CA TRP A 96 16.82 5.08 -7.16
C TRP A 96 17.57 6.26 -6.55
N ALA A 97 17.87 6.28 -5.25
CA ALA A 97 18.66 7.32 -4.62
C ALA A 97 20.19 7.19 -4.89
N GLY A 98 20.65 6.10 -5.50
CA GLY A 98 22.08 5.78 -5.63
C GLY A 98 22.71 5.41 -4.29
N ARG A 99 21.91 5.04 -3.28
CA ARG A 99 22.34 4.62 -1.94
C ARG A 99 22.57 3.12 -1.91
N GLU A 100 23.68 2.68 -2.50
CA GLU A 100 24.06 1.27 -2.58
C GLU A 100 24.19 0.62 -1.19
N ASP A 101 24.62 1.39 -0.18
CA ASP A 101 24.68 0.95 1.21
C ASP A 101 23.31 0.58 1.78
N LEU A 102 22.29 1.41 1.57
CA LEU A 102 20.92 1.16 2.06
C LEU A 102 20.22 0.06 1.26
N LEU A 103 20.53 -0.03 -0.03
CA LEU A 103 20.02 -1.11 -0.88
C LEU A 103 20.59 -2.45 -0.44
N GLU A 104 21.90 -2.55 -0.26
CA GLU A 104 22.54 -3.79 0.18
C GLU A 104 22.02 -4.22 1.56
N ALA A 105 21.91 -3.30 2.51
CA ALA A 105 21.27 -3.60 3.80
C ALA A 105 19.84 -4.14 3.65
N SER A 106 19.05 -3.56 2.74
CA SER A 106 17.70 -4.04 2.45
C SER A 106 17.67 -5.43 1.82
N LEU A 107 18.66 -5.78 0.99
CA LEU A 107 18.77 -7.07 0.31
C LEU A 107 19.30 -8.17 1.25
N VAL A 108 20.26 -7.84 2.11
CA VAL A 108 20.76 -8.77 3.16
C VAL A 108 19.60 -9.24 4.03
N THR A 109 18.82 -8.32 4.61
CA THR A 109 17.66 -8.69 5.42
C THR A 109 16.57 -9.41 4.61
N LEU A 110 16.45 -9.14 3.29
CA LEU A 110 15.53 -9.89 2.43
C LEU A 110 15.96 -11.36 2.36
N ARG A 111 17.23 -11.59 2.03
CA ARG A 111 17.82 -12.92 1.87
C ARG A 111 17.77 -13.70 3.16
N GLU A 112 18.12 -13.08 4.28
CA GLU A 112 18.03 -13.69 5.60
C GLU A 112 16.60 -14.15 5.90
N GLY A 113 15.59 -13.32 5.63
CA GLY A 113 14.19 -13.71 5.80
C GLY A 113 13.74 -14.82 4.86
N VAL A 114 14.18 -14.82 3.60
CA VAL A 114 13.90 -15.93 2.66
C VAL A 114 14.57 -17.22 3.14
N GLN A 115 15.80 -17.15 3.64
CA GLN A 115 16.54 -18.29 4.17
C GLN A 115 15.90 -18.84 5.44
N GLU A 116 15.49 -17.98 6.37
CA GLU A 116 14.74 -18.35 7.59
C GLU A 116 13.47 -19.14 7.23
N MET A 117 12.80 -18.76 6.15
CA MET A 117 11.60 -19.43 5.66
C MET A 117 11.87 -20.76 4.91
N GLY A 118 13.14 -21.16 4.78
CA GLY A 118 13.56 -22.39 4.12
C GLY A 118 13.76 -22.27 2.60
N ASN A 119 14.10 -21.07 2.11
CA ASN A 119 14.28 -20.73 0.69
C ASN A 119 13.06 -21.03 -0.21
N PRO A 120 11.85 -20.54 0.15
CA PRO A 120 10.66 -20.68 -0.69
C PRO A 120 10.78 -19.87 -1.99
N THR A 121 9.93 -20.19 -2.97
CA THR A 121 9.69 -19.30 -4.11
C THR A 121 8.93 -18.05 -3.63
N VAL A 122 9.48 -16.86 -3.89
CA VAL A 122 8.85 -15.59 -3.52
C VAL A 122 7.81 -15.19 -4.57
N VAL A 123 6.53 -15.16 -4.18
CA VAL A 123 5.43 -14.68 -5.04
C VAL A 123 5.32 -13.16 -4.92
N VAL A 124 5.63 -12.42 -5.98
CA VAL A 124 5.68 -10.95 -5.96
C VAL A 124 4.53 -10.30 -6.70
N ALA A 125 3.79 -9.40 -6.04
CA ALA A 125 2.70 -8.64 -6.68
C ALA A 125 3.18 -7.34 -7.34
N CYS A 126 4.30 -6.79 -6.85
CA CYS A 126 4.83 -5.50 -7.31
C CYS A 126 5.89 -5.72 -8.41
N PRO A 127 5.71 -5.15 -9.62
CA PRO A 127 6.66 -5.34 -10.72
C PRO A 127 8.03 -4.70 -10.42
N THR A 128 8.09 -3.64 -9.61
CA THR A 128 9.36 -3.10 -9.12
C THR A 128 10.08 -4.08 -8.20
N CYS A 129 9.35 -4.82 -7.37
CA CYS A 129 9.97 -5.84 -6.52
C CYS A 129 10.53 -6.99 -7.37
N ALA A 130 9.79 -7.43 -8.40
CA ALA A 130 10.26 -8.43 -9.35
C ALA A 130 11.57 -8.00 -10.05
N ASP A 131 11.62 -6.76 -10.57
CA ASP A 131 12.80 -6.20 -11.23
C ASP A 131 14.01 -6.06 -10.29
N ILE A 132 13.79 -5.64 -9.03
CA ILE A 132 14.86 -5.59 -8.02
C ILE A 132 15.38 -6.98 -7.71
N LEU A 133 14.51 -7.96 -7.46
CA LEU A 133 14.94 -9.32 -7.15
C LEU A 133 15.74 -9.91 -8.32
N GLU A 134 15.24 -9.81 -9.55
CA GLU A 134 15.93 -10.33 -10.73
C GLU A 134 17.34 -9.71 -10.92
N ARG A 135 17.47 -8.39 -10.79
CA ARG A 135 18.74 -7.71 -11.06
C ARG A 135 19.72 -7.71 -9.88
N ARG A 136 19.21 -7.71 -8.64
CA ARG A 136 20.00 -7.44 -7.43
C ARG A 136 20.03 -8.62 -6.45
N ALA A 137 19.11 -9.56 -6.56
CA ALA A 137 19.07 -10.79 -5.78
C ALA A 137 18.69 -12.01 -6.64
N PRO A 138 19.45 -12.31 -7.72
CA PRO A 138 19.14 -13.43 -8.62
C PRO A 138 19.23 -14.81 -7.93
N ASP A 139 19.82 -14.86 -6.74
CA ASP A 139 19.85 -16.01 -5.84
C ASP A 139 18.49 -16.30 -5.18
N VAL A 140 17.58 -15.33 -5.15
CA VAL A 140 16.22 -15.47 -4.63
C VAL A 140 15.27 -15.84 -5.75
N THR A 141 14.81 -17.10 -5.77
CA THR A 141 13.79 -17.56 -6.71
C THR A 141 12.48 -16.80 -6.50
N SER A 142 11.96 -16.16 -7.55
CA SER A 142 10.71 -15.43 -7.49
C SER A 142 9.81 -15.69 -8.69
N VAL A 143 8.50 -15.51 -8.49
CA VAL A 143 7.46 -15.62 -9.53
C VAL A 143 6.46 -14.48 -9.38
N SER A 144 5.96 -13.97 -10.49
CA SER A 144 4.93 -12.94 -10.50
C SER A 144 3.60 -13.47 -9.96
N LEU A 145 2.95 -12.70 -9.09
CA LEU A 145 1.58 -12.97 -8.64
C LEU A 145 0.65 -13.20 -9.83
N TYR A 146 0.77 -12.38 -10.88
CA TYR A 146 -0.13 -12.42 -12.02
C TYR A 146 0.02 -13.74 -12.81
N GLU A 147 1.23 -14.28 -12.91
CA GLU A 147 1.47 -15.59 -13.51
C GLU A 147 0.82 -16.70 -12.68
N VAL A 148 0.90 -16.64 -11.35
CA VAL A 148 0.23 -17.59 -10.45
C VAL A 148 -1.29 -17.49 -10.56
N LEU A 149 -1.84 -16.26 -10.58
CA LEU A 149 -3.28 -16.04 -10.73
C LEU A 149 -3.79 -16.57 -12.07
N ALA A 150 -3.08 -16.28 -13.18
CA ALA A 150 -3.46 -16.76 -14.50
C ALA A 150 -3.44 -18.31 -14.61
N ALA A 151 -2.61 -18.98 -13.81
CA ALA A 151 -2.53 -20.44 -13.77
C ALA A 151 -3.67 -21.13 -13.00
N GLY A 152 -4.56 -20.38 -12.32
CA GLY A 152 -5.76 -20.95 -11.69
C GLY A 152 -6.23 -20.28 -10.39
N ALA A 153 -5.46 -19.34 -9.82
CA ALA A 153 -5.87 -18.58 -8.63
C ALA A 153 -6.62 -17.26 -8.95
N GLY A 154 -6.77 -16.92 -10.23
CA GLY A 154 -7.28 -15.63 -10.71
C GLY A 154 -8.79 -15.57 -10.95
N ALA A 155 -9.58 -16.48 -10.37
CA ALA A 155 -11.03 -16.45 -10.53
C ALA A 155 -11.57 -15.06 -10.15
N SER A 156 -12.26 -14.44 -11.10
CA SER A 156 -12.82 -13.10 -10.97
C SER A 156 -14.34 -13.18 -11.10
N PRO A 157 -15.11 -12.33 -10.38
CA PRO A 157 -16.51 -12.13 -10.70
C PRO A 157 -16.64 -11.77 -12.18
N ALA A 158 -17.57 -12.44 -12.88
CA ALA A 158 -17.81 -12.18 -14.29
C ALA A 158 -18.38 -10.77 -14.47
N VAL A 159 -17.80 -9.98 -15.38
CA VAL A 159 -18.33 -8.65 -15.69
C VAL A 159 -19.49 -8.74 -16.67
N PRO A 160 -20.71 -8.28 -16.29
CA PRO A 160 -21.87 -8.27 -17.17
C PRO A 160 -21.57 -7.55 -18.49
N ALA A 161 -22.12 -8.05 -19.60
CA ALA A 161 -21.88 -7.45 -20.91
C ALA A 161 -22.32 -5.98 -21.00
N THR A 162 -23.31 -5.58 -20.20
CA THR A 162 -23.85 -4.22 -20.12
C THR A 162 -22.96 -3.22 -19.38
N SER A 163 -21.93 -3.67 -18.67
CA SER A 163 -21.02 -2.82 -17.89
C SER A 163 -19.57 -2.84 -18.39
N ARG A 164 -19.32 -3.37 -19.59
CA ARG A 164 -17.98 -3.50 -20.19
C ARG A 164 -17.44 -2.16 -20.70
N ALA A 165 -16.91 -1.33 -19.81
CA ALA A 165 -15.99 -0.28 -20.24
C ALA A 165 -14.73 -0.92 -20.85
N THR A 166 -14.15 -0.30 -21.87
CA THR A 166 -12.84 -0.73 -22.38
C THR A 166 -11.76 -0.15 -21.46
N LEU A 167 -10.77 -0.96 -21.09
CA LEU A 167 -9.65 -0.52 -20.25
C LEU A 167 -8.38 -0.39 -21.09
N ALA A 168 -7.70 0.75 -21.00
CA ALA A 168 -6.39 0.92 -21.62
C ALA A 168 -5.30 0.36 -20.71
N VAL A 169 -4.54 -0.63 -21.18
CA VAL A 169 -3.50 -1.30 -20.38
C VAL A 169 -2.26 -0.42 -20.30
N HIS A 170 -1.89 -0.05 -19.07
CA HIS A 170 -0.60 0.57 -18.76
C HIS A 170 0.34 -0.45 -18.11
N ASP A 171 1.26 -1.00 -18.90
CA ASP A 171 2.39 -1.75 -18.39
C ASP A 171 3.33 -0.83 -17.57
N PRO A 172 3.64 -1.16 -16.31
CA PRO A 172 4.66 -0.47 -15.53
C PRO A 172 6.03 -0.59 -16.20
N CYS A 173 6.84 0.47 -16.12
CA CYS A 173 8.15 0.50 -16.77
C CYS A 173 9.13 -0.59 -16.27
N THR A 174 8.98 -1.06 -15.04
CA THR A 174 9.77 -2.17 -14.48
C THR A 174 9.35 -3.54 -14.99
N ALA A 175 8.21 -3.66 -15.68
CA ALA A 175 7.74 -4.91 -16.29
C ALA A 175 8.08 -5.03 -17.79
N ARG A 176 8.87 -4.09 -18.35
CA ARG A 176 9.29 -4.07 -19.77
C ARG A 176 9.97 -5.36 -20.22
N HIS A 177 10.68 -6.04 -19.32
CA HIS A 177 11.39 -7.28 -19.66
C HIS A 177 10.70 -8.54 -19.10
N HIS A 178 9.54 -8.38 -18.44
CA HIS A 178 8.75 -9.49 -17.88
C HIS A 178 7.60 -9.89 -18.80
N ALA A 179 7.93 -10.49 -19.95
CA ALA A 179 6.94 -10.85 -20.98
C ALA A 179 5.83 -11.77 -20.45
N ARG A 180 6.16 -12.74 -19.59
CA ARG A 180 5.16 -13.64 -18.98
C ARG A 180 4.19 -12.91 -18.08
N THR A 181 4.68 -12.02 -17.21
CA THR A 181 3.83 -11.18 -16.37
C THR A 181 2.89 -10.31 -17.20
N ARG A 182 3.41 -9.68 -18.27
CA ARG A 182 2.60 -8.87 -19.19
C ARG A 182 1.48 -9.66 -19.87
N ALA A 183 1.79 -10.88 -20.32
CA ALA A 183 0.80 -11.79 -20.90
C ALA A 183 -0.25 -12.21 -19.87
N ALA A 184 0.20 -12.64 -18.68
CA ALA A 184 -0.68 -13.08 -17.60
C ALA A 184 -1.70 -12.01 -17.18
N VAL A 185 -1.29 -10.73 -17.12
CA VAL A 185 -2.21 -9.61 -16.84
C VAL A 185 -3.31 -9.51 -17.90
N ARG A 186 -2.97 -9.69 -19.18
CA ARG A 186 -3.93 -9.62 -20.29
C ARG A 186 -4.86 -10.82 -20.27
N ASP A 187 -4.34 -12.02 -19.99
CA ASP A 187 -5.14 -13.24 -19.84
C ASP A 187 -6.14 -13.12 -18.68
N LEU A 188 -5.71 -12.54 -17.56
CA LEU A 188 -6.56 -12.25 -16.40
C LEU A 188 -7.69 -11.26 -16.74
N LEU A 189 -7.37 -10.17 -17.43
CA LEU A 189 -8.37 -9.19 -17.86
C LEU A 189 -9.37 -9.79 -18.86
N ALA A 190 -8.88 -10.57 -19.83
CA ALA A 190 -9.72 -11.26 -20.80
C ALA A 190 -10.63 -12.31 -20.12
N GLY A 191 -10.08 -13.09 -19.18
CA GLY A 191 -10.83 -14.07 -18.39
C GLY A 191 -11.91 -13.44 -17.50
N ALA A 192 -11.68 -12.23 -17.00
CA ALA A 192 -12.69 -11.43 -16.29
C ALA A 192 -13.73 -10.77 -17.22
N GLY A 193 -13.53 -10.84 -18.54
CA GLY A 193 -14.47 -10.32 -19.55
C GLY A 193 -14.29 -8.84 -19.89
N TRP A 194 -13.13 -8.25 -19.58
CA TRP A 194 -12.82 -6.85 -19.91
C TRP A 194 -12.25 -6.70 -21.32
N PRO A 195 -12.87 -5.88 -22.19
CA PRO A 195 -12.21 -5.41 -23.40
C PRO A 195 -10.99 -4.56 -23.04
N VAL A 196 -9.86 -4.81 -23.70
CA VAL A 196 -8.60 -4.09 -23.46
C VAL A 196 -8.13 -3.34 -24.69
N GLU A 197 -7.61 -2.14 -24.46
CA GLU A 197 -6.92 -1.30 -25.45
C GLU A 197 -5.43 -1.25 -25.10
N GLU A 198 -4.56 -1.40 -26.10
CA GLU A 198 -3.12 -1.22 -25.93
C GLU A 198 -2.75 0.25 -26.14
N LEU A 199 -2.06 0.85 -25.18
CA LEU A 199 -1.56 2.21 -25.31
C LEU A 199 -0.47 2.32 -26.39
N PRO A 200 -0.32 3.47 -27.08
CA PRO A 200 0.88 3.77 -27.85
C PRO A 200 2.12 3.59 -26.99
N LEU A 201 3.18 3.00 -27.55
CA LEU A 201 4.38 2.63 -26.78
C LEU A 201 3.97 1.82 -25.53
N SER A 202 3.41 0.63 -25.70
CA SER A 202 3.10 -0.33 -24.61
C SER A 202 4.13 -1.47 -24.55
N GLY A 203 3.92 -2.43 -23.64
CA GLY A 203 4.77 -3.60 -23.49
C GLY A 203 6.22 -3.23 -23.19
N GLU A 204 7.15 -3.72 -23.99
CA GLU A 204 8.59 -3.46 -23.84
C GLU A 204 8.96 -1.98 -24.07
N ARG A 205 8.08 -1.24 -24.76
CA ARG A 205 8.25 0.18 -25.07
C ARG A 205 7.50 1.09 -24.09
N THR A 206 6.84 0.52 -23.06
CA THR A 206 5.99 1.27 -22.13
C THR A 206 6.68 2.49 -21.51
N GLU A 207 6.00 3.63 -21.49
CA GLU A 207 6.52 4.85 -20.91
C GLU A 207 6.31 4.92 -19.38
N CYS A 208 7.05 5.81 -18.71
CA CYS A 208 6.96 5.98 -17.26
C CYS A 208 5.70 6.78 -16.87
N CYS A 209 5.14 6.51 -15.69
CA CYS A 209 4.08 7.31 -15.07
C CYS A 209 4.61 8.55 -14.31
N GLY A 210 5.93 8.76 -14.28
CA GLY A 210 6.58 9.88 -13.58
C GLY A 210 6.83 9.65 -12.08
N PHE A 211 6.52 8.48 -11.53
CA PHE A 211 6.73 8.19 -10.10
C PHE A 211 8.15 7.69 -9.79
N GLY A 212 8.59 6.61 -10.46
CA GLY A 212 9.83 5.90 -10.15
C GLY A 212 11.10 6.68 -10.49
N GLY A 213 12.26 6.18 -10.05
CA GLY A 213 13.54 6.84 -10.29
C GLY A 213 13.71 8.17 -9.52
N LEU A 214 12.82 8.42 -8.55
CA LEU A 214 12.69 9.64 -7.74
C LEU A 214 12.27 10.88 -8.52
N MET A 215 11.75 10.74 -9.73
CA MET A 215 11.33 11.89 -10.55
C MET A 215 10.32 12.77 -9.80
N LEU A 216 9.28 12.18 -9.21
CA LEU A 216 8.27 12.92 -8.44
C LEU A 216 8.85 13.78 -7.31
N TYR A 217 9.93 13.32 -6.67
CA TYR A 217 10.55 13.99 -5.53
C TYR A 217 11.64 14.97 -5.97
N ALA A 218 12.33 14.68 -7.06
CA ALA A 218 13.45 15.47 -7.54
C ALA A 218 13.06 16.59 -8.51
N ASP A 219 12.03 16.37 -9.32
CA ASP A 219 11.54 17.31 -10.32
C ASP A 219 10.03 17.12 -10.51
N ARG A 220 9.26 17.84 -9.70
CA ARG A 220 7.80 17.73 -9.66
C ARG A 220 7.16 18.19 -10.96
N GLU A 221 7.68 19.24 -11.57
CA GLU A 221 7.16 19.79 -12.83
C GLU A 221 7.32 18.78 -13.96
N LEU A 222 8.51 18.18 -14.10
CA LEU A 222 8.74 17.12 -15.08
C LEU A 222 7.86 15.89 -14.80
N ALA A 223 7.71 15.50 -13.53
CA ALA A 223 6.85 14.38 -13.16
C ALA A 223 5.39 14.63 -13.55
N ASP A 224 4.90 15.86 -13.40
CA ASP A 224 3.54 16.28 -13.75
C ASP A 224 3.36 16.34 -15.29
N GLU A 225 4.35 16.81 -16.04
CA GLU A 225 4.36 16.75 -17.51
C GLU A 225 4.31 15.30 -18.02
N VAL A 226 5.15 14.42 -17.46
CA VAL A 226 5.23 13.01 -17.87
C VAL A 226 3.91 12.28 -17.63
N VAL A 227 3.29 12.44 -16.46
CA VAL A 227 2.00 11.78 -16.20
C VAL A 227 0.89 12.35 -17.08
N ALA A 228 0.85 13.67 -17.29
CA ALA A 228 -0.17 14.31 -18.12
C ALA A 228 -0.07 13.87 -19.58
N ARG A 229 1.15 13.86 -20.14
CA ARG A 229 1.39 13.33 -21.50
C ARG A 229 0.91 11.90 -21.62
N ARG A 230 1.28 11.04 -20.66
CA ARG A 230 0.93 9.63 -20.72
C ARG A 230 -0.57 9.39 -20.53
N ALA A 231 -1.23 10.13 -19.66
CA ALA A 231 -2.67 10.08 -19.42
C ALA A 231 -3.49 10.48 -20.67
N ALA A 232 -2.98 11.42 -21.46
CA ALA A 232 -3.62 11.90 -22.68
C ALA A 232 -3.58 10.91 -23.87
N CYS A 233 -2.82 9.81 -23.76
CA CYS A 233 -2.68 8.83 -24.86
C CYS A 233 -3.95 8.02 -25.16
N SER A 234 -4.94 8.02 -24.27
CA SER A 234 -6.23 7.37 -24.50
C SER A 234 -7.31 8.03 -23.64
N SER A 235 -8.56 8.02 -24.08
CA SER A 235 -9.71 8.47 -23.30
C SER A 235 -10.22 7.41 -22.31
N GLN A 236 -9.91 6.13 -22.54
CA GLN A 236 -10.36 5.02 -21.70
C GLN A 236 -9.74 5.04 -20.29
N PRO A 237 -10.42 4.55 -19.25
CA PRO A 237 -9.79 4.31 -17.95
C PRO A 237 -8.55 3.43 -18.08
N PHE A 238 -7.50 3.74 -17.33
CA PHE A 238 -6.29 2.94 -17.33
C PHE A 238 -6.44 1.73 -16.40
N VAL A 239 -5.87 0.60 -16.79
CA VAL A 239 -5.63 -0.53 -15.91
C VAL A 239 -4.14 -0.81 -15.83
N THR A 240 -3.64 -1.00 -14.60
CA THR A 240 -2.22 -1.24 -14.37
C THR A 240 -2.01 -2.19 -13.20
N TYR A 241 -0.80 -2.73 -13.07
CA TYR A 241 -0.43 -3.70 -12.03
C TYR A 241 0.73 -3.19 -11.15
N CYS A 242 0.84 -1.86 -11.07
CA CYS A 242 1.68 -1.15 -10.13
C CYS A 242 0.82 -0.15 -9.35
N ALA A 243 0.75 -0.32 -8.03
CA ALA A 243 0.02 0.58 -7.13
C ALA A 243 0.42 2.06 -7.34
N MET A 244 1.72 2.33 -7.52
CA MET A 244 2.18 3.71 -7.73
C MET A 244 1.82 4.27 -9.10
N CYS A 245 1.76 3.45 -10.15
CA CYS A 245 1.23 3.91 -11.44
C CYS A 245 -0.24 4.29 -11.32
N ARG A 246 -1.06 3.42 -10.69
CA ARG A 246 -2.49 3.70 -10.46
C ARG A 246 -2.66 5.01 -9.73
N ASP A 247 -2.03 5.14 -8.56
CA ASP A 247 -2.24 6.27 -7.65
C ASP A 247 -1.79 7.57 -8.33
N ARG A 248 -0.72 7.50 -9.13
CA ARG A 248 -0.20 8.65 -9.87
C ARG A 248 -1.13 9.13 -10.98
N TYR A 249 -1.75 8.23 -11.73
CA TYR A 249 -2.75 8.60 -12.74
C TYR A 249 -4.03 9.15 -12.12
N ALA A 250 -4.54 8.50 -11.06
CA ALA A 250 -5.72 8.98 -10.35
C ALA A 250 -5.50 10.40 -9.80
N ALA A 251 -4.34 10.67 -9.20
CA ALA A 251 -3.95 12.01 -8.74
C ALA A 251 -3.80 13.04 -9.88
N ALA A 252 -3.55 12.61 -11.11
CA ALA A 252 -3.50 13.46 -12.29
C ALA A 252 -4.87 13.60 -12.99
N GLY A 253 -5.96 13.13 -12.36
CA GLY A 253 -7.31 13.19 -12.91
C GLY A 253 -7.60 12.16 -14.01
N LYS A 254 -6.70 11.18 -14.21
CA LYS A 254 -6.90 10.07 -15.14
C LYS A 254 -7.48 8.87 -14.39
N PRO A 255 -8.73 8.45 -14.68
CA PRO A 255 -9.29 7.24 -14.06
C PRO A 255 -8.36 6.06 -14.27
N ALA A 256 -7.92 5.46 -13.18
CA ALA A 256 -6.95 4.37 -13.19
C ALA A 256 -7.27 3.35 -12.11
N ILE A 257 -7.25 2.08 -12.48
CA ILE A 257 -7.62 0.95 -11.63
C ILE A 257 -6.42 0.01 -11.53
N HIS A 258 -6.22 -0.61 -10.37
CA HIS A 258 -5.24 -1.67 -10.25
C HIS A 258 -5.87 -2.98 -10.70
N VAL A 259 -5.13 -3.83 -11.42
CA VAL A 259 -5.65 -5.11 -11.93
C VAL A 259 -6.21 -6.00 -10.81
N ILE A 260 -5.69 -5.86 -9.58
CA ILE A 260 -6.20 -6.58 -8.41
C ILE A 260 -7.66 -6.19 -8.12
N ASP A 261 -8.00 -4.90 -8.14
CA ASP A 261 -9.37 -4.44 -7.90
C ASP A 261 -10.31 -5.05 -8.96
N VAL A 262 -9.85 -5.12 -10.21
CA VAL A 262 -10.59 -5.77 -11.30
C VAL A 262 -10.88 -7.25 -10.99
N LEU A 263 -9.92 -7.97 -10.40
CA LEU A 263 -10.02 -9.40 -10.08
C LEU A 263 -10.82 -9.69 -8.80
N LEU A 264 -10.88 -8.73 -7.88
CA LEU A 264 -11.61 -8.87 -6.62
C LEU A 264 -13.04 -8.36 -6.74
N ASP A 265 -13.21 -7.18 -7.33
CA ASP A 265 -14.46 -6.39 -7.30
C ASP A 265 -15.18 -6.39 -8.67
N GLY A 266 -14.57 -6.95 -9.71
CA GLY A 266 -15.15 -7.01 -11.05
C GLY A 266 -15.51 -5.61 -11.57
N ALA A 267 -16.77 -5.41 -11.95
CA ALA A 267 -17.27 -4.14 -12.48
C ALA A 267 -17.19 -2.98 -11.46
N ALA A 268 -17.33 -3.27 -10.16
CA ALA A 268 -17.30 -2.26 -9.10
C ALA A 268 -15.92 -1.60 -8.96
N ALA A 269 -14.86 -2.21 -9.52
CA ALA A 269 -13.52 -1.63 -9.53
C ALA A 269 -13.48 -0.23 -10.21
N LEU A 270 -14.40 0.05 -11.14
CA LEU A 270 -14.54 1.36 -11.80
C LEU A 270 -14.93 2.49 -10.83
N GLU A 271 -15.63 2.19 -9.74
CA GLU A 271 -16.05 3.17 -8.74
C GLU A 271 -14.84 3.79 -8.04
N SER A 272 -13.78 3.01 -7.87
CA SER A 272 -12.53 3.45 -7.26
C SER A 272 -11.57 4.15 -8.22
N ALA A 273 -11.86 4.17 -9.53
CA ALA A 273 -10.88 4.54 -10.57
C ALA A 273 -10.38 5.99 -10.45
N ALA A 274 -11.26 6.91 -10.03
CA ALA A 274 -10.94 8.32 -9.84
C ALA A 274 -10.52 8.67 -8.40
N VAL A 275 -10.65 7.73 -7.46
CA VAL A 275 -10.28 7.96 -6.06
C VAL A 275 -8.76 8.13 -5.95
N PRO A 276 -8.27 9.25 -5.38
CA PRO A 276 -6.84 9.45 -5.16
C PRO A 276 -6.25 8.34 -4.29
N GLY A 277 -5.01 7.96 -4.58
CA GLY A 277 -4.28 7.04 -3.69
C GLY A 277 -3.91 7.72 -2.37
N PRO A 278 -3.54 6.93 -1.34
CA PRO A 278 -3.24 7.49 -0.03
C PRO A 278 -1.98 8.36 -0.04
N GLY A 279 -1.99 9.39 0.81
CA GLY A 279 -0.84 10.20 1.16
C GLY A 279 0.21 9.44 1.98
N LEU A 280 1.36 10.06 2.26
CA LEU A 280 2.49 9.39 2.93
C LEU A 280 2.14 8.84 4.32
N VAL A 281 1.38 9.61 5.11
CA VAL A 281 1.00 9.21 6.47
C VAL A 281 -0.01 8.07 6.44
N GLU A 282 -1.04 8.20 5.60
CA GLU A 282 -2.04 7.15 5.39
C GLU A 282 -1.39 5.84 4.91
N ARG A 283 -0.36 5.92 4.07
CA ARG A 283 0.41 4.75 3.64
C ARG A 283 1.11 4.05 4.79
N HIS A 284 1.74 4.80 5.70
CA HIS A 284 2.37 4.21 6.86
C HIS A 284 1.34 3.56 7.78
N GLU A 285 0.28 4.28 8.10
CA GLU A 285 -0.84 3.78 8.91
C GLU A 285 -1.48 2.51 8.32
N ALA A 286 -1.70 2.48 7.01
CA ALA A 286 -2.25 1.33 6.31
C ALA A 286 -1.35 0.09 6.42
N ARG A 287 -0.03 0.25 6.32
CA ARG A 287 0.92 -0.87 6.48
C ARG A 287 0.91 -1.42 7.91
N VAL A 288 0.91 -0.54 8.91
CA VAL A 288 0.84 -0.96 10.32
C VAL A 288 -0.49 -1.68 10.58
N ARG A 289 -1.60 -1.17 10.05
CA ARG A 289 -2.93 -1.80 10.20
C ARG A 289 -2.96 -3.17 9.57
N LEU A 290 -2.49 -3.27 8.33
CA LEU A 290 -2.43 -4.54 7.62
C LEU A 290 -1.66 -5.59 8.42
N LYS A 291 -0.50 -5.24 8.98
CA LYS A 291 0.28 -6.16 9.83
C LYS A 291 -0.55 -6.63 11.03
N GLU A 292 -1.15 -5.71 11.77
CA GLU A 292 -1.94 -6.03 12.96
C GLU A 292 -3.16 -6.90 12.64
N GLU A 293 -3.90 -6.56 11.59
CA GLU A 293 -5.07 -7.31 11.12
C GLU A 293 -4.67 -8.73 10.71
N LEU A 294 -3.59 -8.90 9.94
CA LEU A 294 -3.08 -10.21 9.55
C LEU A 294 -2.63 -11.05 10.76
N LEU A 295 -1.87 -10.46 11.68
CA LEU A 295 -1.41 -11.14 12.90
C LEU A 295 -2.58 -11.63 13.74
N ARG A 296 -3.60 -10.79 13.91
CA ARG A 296 -4.81 -11.13 14.64
C ARG A 296 -5.63 -12.22 13.95
N ASP A 297 -5.93 -12.02 12.66
CA ASP A 297 -6.92 -12.83 11.96
C ASP A 297 -6.37 -14.18 11.48
N ILE A 298 -5.05 -14.27 11.25
CA ILE A 298 -4.41 -15.48 10.74
C ILE A 298 -3.60 -16.19 11.82
N TRP A 299 -2.85 -15.46 12.65
CA TRP A 299 -1.98 -16.04 13.68
C TRP A 299 -2.55 -15.98 15.10
N GLY A 300 -3.69 -15.29 15.32
CA GLY A 300 -4.26 -15.11 16.65
C GLY A 300 -3.39 -14.22 17.57
N GLU A 301 -2.39 -13.54 17.02
CA GLU A 301 -1.48 -12.65 17.73
C GLU A 301 -2.12 -11.26 17.84
N ARG A 302 -2.45 -10.82 19.07
CA ARG A 302 -2.98 -9.47 19.30
C ARG A 302 -1.83 -8.48 19.41
N VAL A 303 -1.73 -7.59 18.44
CA VAL A 303 -0.70 -6.53 18.38
C VAL A 303 -1.40 -5.22 18.02
N GLY A 304 -0.95 -4.10 18.58
CA GLY A 304 -1.55 -2.79 18.39
C GLY A 304 -2.59 -2.41 19.46
N PRO A 305 -3.29 -1.26 19.29
CA PRO A 305 -4.30 -0.80 20.22
C PRO A 305 -5.48 -1.77 20.31
N GLU A 306 -6.06 -1.87 21.51
CA GLU A 306 -7.27 -2.67 21.74
C GLU A 306 -8.40 -2.17 20.83
N HIS A 307 -9.06 -3.12 20.15
CA HIS A 307 -10.23 -2.82 19.33
C HIS A 307 -11.45 -2.80 20.23
N HIS A 308 -12.15 -1.66 20.25
CA HIS A 308 -13.26 -1.40 21.15
C HIS A 308 -14.60 -1.43 20.42
N THR A 309 -14.88 -2.53 19.71
CA THR A 309 -16.11 -2.69 18.92
C THR A 309 -17.38 -2.69 19.77
N GLU A 310 -17.26 -3.00 21.06
CA GLU A 310 -18.31 -2.89 22.07
C GLU A 310 -18.74 -1.44 22.35
N ILE A 311 -17.89 -0.46 22.03
CA ILE A 311 -18.23 0.95 22.17
C ILE A 311 -19.13 1.35 21.00
N VAL A 312 -20.41 1.52 21.32
CA VAL A 312 -21.41 2.10 20.42
C VAL A 312 -21.17 3.60 20.33
N VAL A 313 -21.02 4.10 19.11
CA VAL A 313 -20.82 5.52 18.80
C VAL A 313 -21.89 5.95 17.82
N GLU A 314 -22.76 6.85 18.25
CA GLU A 314 -23.78 7.49 17.43
C GLU A 314 -23.25 8.81 16.87
N MET A 315 -23.59 9.12 15.62
CA MET A 315 -23.21 10.37 14.96
C MET A 315 -24.19 10.71 13.84
N ASP A 316 -24.33 11.99 13.54
CA ASP A 316 -25.09 12.43 12.38
C ASP A 316 -24.37 12.09 11.05
N GLU A 317 -25.11 12.24 9.97
CA GLU A 317 -24.65 11.92 8.62
C GLU A 317 -23.59 12.90 8.10
N GLU A 318 -23.60 14.15 8.57
CA GLU A 318 -22.62 15.16 8.18
C GLU A 318 -21.24 14.82 8.77
N LEU A 319 -21.20 14.48 10.06
CA LEU A 319 -19.99 14.07 10.75
C LEU A 319 -19.47 12.73 10.22
N ARG A 320 -20.35 11.78 9.91
CA ARG A 320 -19.96 10.52 9.26
C ARG A 320 -19.19 10.77 7.96
N ARG A 321 -19.71 11.64 7.08
CA ARG A 321 -19.04 12.02 5.84
C ARG A 321 -17.72 12.75 6.10
N ALA A 322 -17.69 13.64 7.09
CA ALA A 322 -16.46 14.34 7.46
C ALA A 322 -15.35 13.38 7.93
N LEU A 323 -15.70 12.33 8.68
CA LEU A 323 -14.73 11.29 9.06
C LEU A 323 -14.21 10.53 7.83
N GLU A 324 -15.10 10.16 6.90
CA GLU A 324 -14.73 9.49 5.65
C GLU A 324 -13.81 10.37 4.79
N GLU A 325 -14.13 11.65 4.62
CA GLU A 325 -13.31 12.63 3.88
C GLU A 325 -11.93 12.84 4.51
N GLN A 326 -11.85 12.80 5.85
CA GLN A 326 -10.61 12.92 6.60
C GLN A 326 -9.88 11.58 6.78
N LEU A 327 -10.42 10.48 6.24
CA LEU A 327 -9.89 9.12 6.37
C LEU A 327 -9.70 8.67 7.83
N VAL A 328 -10.59 9.12 8.71
CA VAL A 328 -10.64 8.73 10.12
C VAL A 328 -11.52 7.50 10.27
N ARG A 329 -10.96 6.40 10.79
CA ARG A 329 -11.73 5.18 11.06
C ARG A 329 -12.49 5.30 12.38
N LEU A 330 -13.66 4.69 12.43
CA LEU A 330 -14.45 4.60 13.66
C LEU A 330 -13.69 3.89 14.80
N ASP A 331 -12.82 2.94 14.46
CA ASP A 331 -11.99 2.25 15.45
C ASP A 331 -10.97 3.18 16.12
N ASP A 332 -10.44 4.17 15.40
CA ASP A 332 -9.55 5.18 15.98
C ASP A 332 -10.32 6.07 16.98
N VAL A 333 -11.55 6.47 16.62
CA VAL A 333 -12.44 7.23 17.50
C VAL A 333 -12.77 6.43 18.76
N ARG A 334 -13.12 5.14 18.60
CA ARG A 334 -13.39 4.23 19.73
C ARG A 334 -12.16 4.06 20.61
N ALA A 335 -10.96 3.95 20.04
CA ALA A 335 -9.73 3.86 20.80
C ALA A 335 -9.48 5.11 21.65
N VAL A 336 -9.76 6.30 21.11
CA VAL A 336 -9.67 7.56 21.88
C VAL A 336 -10.67 7.57 23.03
N ILE A 337 -11.94 7.25 22.77
CA ILE A 337 -12.99 7.21 23.82
C ILE A 337 -12.61 6.19 24.89
N ALA A 338 -12.20 4.99 24.50
CA ALA A 338 -11.83 3.94 25.44
C ALA A 338 -10.63 4.34 26.31
N HIS A 339 -9.58 4.92 25.69
CA HIS A 339 -8.43 5.45 26.42
C HIS A 339 -8.86 6.55 27.41
N ALA A 340 -9.66 7.50 26.96
CA ALA A 340 -10.13 8.64 27.74
C ALA A 340 -11.00 8.19 28.94
N GLU A 341 -11.93 7.26 28.74
CA GLU A 341 -12.79 6.78 29.82
C GLU A 341 -12.03 5.93 30.85
N ARG A 342 -11.05 5.12 30.40
CA ARG A 342 -10.20 4.33 31.30
C ARG A 342 -9.24 5.20 32.10
N SER A 343 -8.56 6.14 31.45
CA SER A 343 -7.55 7.00 32.08
C SER A 343 -8.14 8.23 32.77
N ARG A 344 -9.41 8.56 32.47
CA ARG A 344 -10.06 9.82 32.84
C ARG A 344 -9.35 11.06 32.27
N ALA A 345 -8.54 10.89 31.22
CA ALA A 345 -7.83 11.97 30.54
C ALA A 345 -8.72 12.64 29.45
N PHE A 346 -9.60 13.53 29.89
CA PHE A 346 -10.42 14.35 29.00
C PHE A 346 -10.81 15.68 29.65
N PHE A 347 -11.03 16.71 28.84
CA PHE A 347 -11.62 17.97 29.26
C PHE A 347 -13.14 17.90 29.18
N VAL A 348 -13.85 18.57 30.08
CA VAL A 348 -15.31 18.72 30.03
C VAL A 348 -15.63 20.19 29.77
N ASP A 349 -16.36 20.45 28.69
CA ASP A 349 -16.91 21.79 28.44
C ASP A 349 -18.07 22.05 29.41
N SER A 350 -17.92 23.06 30.26
CA SER A 350 -18.92 23.45 31.26
C SER A 350 -20.25 23.92 30.67
N ALA A 351 -20.26 24.42 29.43
CA ALA A 351 -21.47 24.94 28.80
C ALA A 351 -22.31 23.83 28.15
N SER A 352 -21.66 22.91 27.43
CA SER A 352 -22.33 21.85 26.67
C SER A 352 -22.32 20.48 27.36
N GLY A 353 -21.49 20.28 28.39
CA GLY A 353 -21.27 18.97 29.03
C GLY A 353 -20.49 17.98 28.16
N ARG A 354 -20.00 18.41 26.99
CA ARG A 354 -19.23 17.56 26.06
C ARG A 354 -17.83 17.31 26.58
N ARG A 355 -17.31 16.11 26.32
CA ARG A 355 -15.95 15.70 26.60
C ARG A 355 -15.07 15.92 25.38
N LEU A 356 -13.84 16.38 25.59
CA LEU A 356 -12.80 16.46 24.57
C LEU A 356 -11.60 15.66 25.05
N ALA A 357 -11.25 14.62 24.31
CA ALA A 357 -10.11 13.77 24.62
C ALA A 357 -9.14 13.70 23.44
N SER A 358 -7.88 13.40 23.72
CA SER A 358 -6.88 13.15 22.70
C SER A 358 -6.16 11.83 22.93
N TYR A 359 -5.90 11.08 21.88
CA TYR A 359 -5.08 9.87 21.94
C TYR A 359 -4.32 9.68 20.64
N ARG A 360 -3.08 9.20 20.74
CA ARG A 360 -2.22 8.89 19.59
C ARG A 360 -1.94 7.39 19.59
N PRO A 361 -2.82 6.57 18.99
CA PRO A 361 -2.60 5.13 18.92
C PRO A 361 -1.37 4.76 18.09
N ARG A 362 -0.99 5.62 17.11
CA ARG A 362 0.04 5.36 16.09
C ARG A 362 0.78 6.63 15.66
N ALA A 363 0.84 6.96 14.36
CA ALA A 363 1.50 8.15 13.83
C ALA A 363 0.59 9.40 13.79
N VAL A 364 -0.71 9.24 14.02
CA VAL A 364 -1.69 10.33 14.04
C VAL A 364 -2.26 10.51 15.45
N THR A 365 -2.31 11.76 15.93
CA THR A 365 -3.02 12.14 17.15
C THR A 365 -4.46 12.49 16.79
N TYR A 366 -5.42 11.87 17.46
CA TYR A 366 -6.84 12.09 17.27
C TYR A 366 -7.40 12.84 18.47
N TRP A 367 -8.15 13.89 18.21
CA TRP A 367 -8.93 14.65 19.17
C TRP A 367 -10.41 14.36 18.92
N VAL A 368 -11.10 13.86 19.93
CA VAL A 368 -12.48 13.41 19.82
C VAL A 368 -13.33 14.18 20.80
N GLN A 369 -14.35 14.87 20.29
CA GLN A 369 -15.39 15.52 21.08
C GLN A 369 -16.63 14.62 21.13
N TYR A 370 -17.05 14.20 22.33
CA TYR A 370 -18.13 13.22 22.50
C TYR A 370 -18.91 13.44 23.81
N SER A 371 -20.10 12.85 23.94
CA SER A 371 -20.88 12.84 25.18
C SER A 371 -21.46 11.46 25.47
N PRO A 372 -21.63 11.06 26.75
CA PRO A 372 -22.34 9.82 27.09
C PRO A 372 -23.79 9.83 26.58
N ALA A 373 -24.29 8.66 26.18
CA ALA A 373 -25.69 8.41 25.79
C ALA A 373 -26.29 7.26 26.62
N GLU A 374 -27.58 6.96 26.43
CA GLU A 374 -28.21 5.77 27.04
C GLU A 374 -27.48 4.47 26.63
N THR A 375 -27.05 4.40 25.37
CA THR A 375 -26.24 3.30 24.84
C THR A 375 -24.98 3.83 24.17
N GLY A 376 -23.87 3.86 24.93
CA GLY A 376 -22.56 4.26 24.41
C GLY A 376 -22.36 5.78 24.42
N TYR A 377 -21.98 6.36 23.28
CA TYR A 377 -21.59 7.76 23.18
C TYR A 377 -22.12 8.42 21.90
N VAL A 378 -22.44 9.71 21.98
CA VAL A 378 -22.69 10.55 20.80
C VAL A 378 -21.40 11.30 20.45
N LEU A 379 -20.97 11.19 19.21
CA LEU A 379 -19.83 11.91 18.66
C LEU A 379 -20.28 13.28 18.12
N HIS A 380 -19.55 14.34 18.50
CA HIS A 380 -19.85 15.72 18.09
C HIS A 380 -18.79 16.31 17.17
N GLY A 381 -17.58 15.76 17.16
CA GLY A 381 -16.51 16.25 16.29
C GLY A 381 -15.22 15.46 16.45
N VAL A 382 -14.43 15.41 15.38
CA VAL A 382 -13.08 14.84 15.40
C VAL A 382 -12.12 15.79 14.70
N TYR A 383 -10.94 15.92 15.27
CA TYR A 383 -9.83 16.65 14.71
C TYR A 383 -8.57 15.79 14.77
N THR A 384 -7.70 15.85 13.77
CA THR A 384 -6.46 15.08 13.76
C THR A 384 -5.26 15.98 13.47
N HIS A 385 -4.14 15.67 14.11
CA HIS A 385 -2.86 16.31 13.78
C HIS A 385 -1.70 15.32 13.90
N ARG A 386 -0.54 15.76 13.43
CA ARG A 386 0.67 14.93 13.30
C ARG A 386 1.84 15.46 14.14
N MET A 387 1.61 16.53 14.89
CA MET A 387 2.59 17.05 15.85
C MET A 387 2.67 16.15 17.07
N GLU A 388 3.88 15.92 17.57
CA GLU A 388 4.12 15.48 18.94
C GLU A 388 4.05 16.72 19.82
N VAL A 389 3.07 16.76 20.71
CA VAL A 389 2.95 17.83 21.71
C VAL A 389 3.45 17.24 23.02
N GLU A 390 4.71 17.50 23.33
CA GLU A 390 5.30 17.09 24.61
C GLU A 390 4.56 17.80 25.76
N GLY A 391 4.12 17.05 26.78
CA GLY A 391 3.51 17.59 28.01
C GLY A 391 1.98 17.58 28.11
N VAL A 392 1.25 16.86 27.25
CA VAL A 392 -0.23 16.71 27.33
C VAL A 392 -0.66 15.43 28.06
N GLU A 393 0.26 14.52 28.36
CA GLU A 393 -0.01 13.43 29.31
C GLU A 393 -0.05 14.03 30.72
N GLY A 394 -1.24 14.04 31.31
CA GLY A 394 -1.60 14.80 32.50
C GLY A 394 -0.55 14.76 33.61
N GLY A 395 -0.05 15.94 33.97
CA GLY A 395 0.61 16.15 35.25
C GLY A 395 -0.37 15.92 36.39
N GLU A 396 0.12 15.23 37.42
CA GLU A 396 -0.49 15.18 38.75
C GLU A 396 -0.76 16.57 39.33
#